data_AF-R7LQM8-F1
#
_entry.id   AF-R7LQM8-F1
#
_cell.length_a   1.000
_cell.length_b   1.000
_cell.length_c   1.000
_cell.angle_alpha   90.00
_cell.angle_beta   90.00
_cell.angle_gamma   90.00
#
_symmetry.space_group_name_H-M   'P 1'
#
loop_
_entity.id
_entity.type
_entity.pdbx_description
1 polymer ?
#
loop_
_entity_poly.entity_id
_entity_poly.type
_entity_poly.pdbx_seq_one_letter_code
_entity_poly.pdbx_strand_id
1 'polypeptide(L)'
;MNQLLVILLAIGPLTEPESLAIYNFTLMHNFRLIIAFHTQGKEIYWNFQNINPPQGYEIGTKFAKSSGYLLTGVPYNSSFAGFKDWFIQDYNRPSFTVEAGIGENPLPIEQFDEIYNDNLGILVLGSIL
;
A
#
# COMPACT_ATOMS: atom_id res chain seq x y z
N MET A 1 -20.59 31.97 -9.18
CA MET A 1 -19.78 31.57 -8.02
C MET A 1 -19.06 30.27 -8.37
N ASN A 2 -18.02 30.38 -9.20
CA ASN A 2 -16.59 30.44 -8.87
C ASN A 2 -15.95 29.04 -8.88
N GLN A 3 -15.46 28.64 -10.06
CA GLN A 3 -14.55 27.52 -10.33
C GLN A 3 -13.14 27.71 -9.68
N LEU A 4 -13.06 28.49 -8.60
CA LEU A 4 -11.82 28.90 -7.95
C LEU A 4 -11.52 28.12 -6.64
N LEU A 5 -12.37 27.17 -6.25
CA LEU A 5 -12.17 26.39 -5.02
C LEU A 5 -11.34 25.11 -5.23
N VAL A 6 -10.98 24.75 -6.46
CA VAL A 6 -10.30 23.47 -6.78
C VAL A 6 -8.77 23.64 -6.93
N ILE A 7 -8.24 24.87 -6.87
CA ILE A 7 -6.81 25.16 -7.15
C ILE A 7 -5.96 25.31 -5.86
N LEU A 8 -6.45 24.84 -4.71
CA LEU A 8 -5.74 24.95 -3.41
C LEU A 8 -5.29 23.60 -2.82
N LEU A 9 -5.29 22.53 -3.61
CA LEU A 9 -4.86 21.20 -3.17
C LEU A 9 -3.36 21.03 -3.48
N ALA A 10 -2.59 20.59 -2.48
CA ALA A 10 -1.14 20.29 -2.48
C ALA A 10 -0.13 21.46 -2.28
N ILE A 11 -0.20 22.17 -1.16
CA ILE A 11 0.88 23.09 -0.70
C ILE A 11 1.89 22.45 0.27
N GLY A 12 1.74 21.16 0.61
CA GLY A 12 2.63 20.44 1.53
C GLY A 12 2.14 19.02 1.83
N PRO A 13 2.90 18.22 2.59
CA PRO A 13 2.43 16.91 3.05
C PRO A 13 1.24 17.06 4.01
N LEU A 14 0.36 16.05 4.07
CA LEU A 14 -0.78 15.98 5.00
C LEU A 14 -1.79 17.14 4.87
N THR A 15 -1.96 17.72 3.68
CA THR A 15 -2.99 18.75 3.43
C THR A 15 -4.36 18.14 3.17
N GLU A 16 -4.42 16.97 2.54
CA GLU A 16 -5.67 16.28 2.26
C GLU A 16 -6.25 15.68 3.55
N PRO A 17 -7.54 15.93 3.85
CA PRO A 17 -8.15 15.49 5.10
C PRO A 17 -8.10 13.96 5.27
N GLU A 18 -8.16 13.20 4.18
CA GLU A 18 -8.04 11.74 4.18
C GLU A 18 -6.64 11.30 4.60
N SER A 19 -5.61 11.96 4.08
CA SER A 19 -4.21 11.68 4.44
C SER A 19 -3.95 12.01 5.91
N LEU A 20 -4.48 13.15 6.37
CA LEU A 20 -4.38 13.56 7.77
C LEU A 20 -5.12 12.59 8.72
N ALA A 21 -6.26 12.05 8.31
CA ALA A 21 -7.00 11.06 9.09
C ALA A 21 -6.21 9.76 9.25
N ILE A 22 -5.63 9.22 8.18
CA ILE A 22 -4.79 8.01 8.23
C ILE A 22 -3.53 8.24 9.07
N TYR A 23 -2.90 9.41 8.92
CA TYR A 23 -1.74 9.81 9.72
C TYR A 23 -2.07 9.83 11.22
N ASN A 24 -3.10 10.56 11.63
CA ASN A 24 -3.51 10.67 13.03
C ASN A 24 -3.94 9.32 13.59
N PHE A 25 -4.69 8.52 12.83
CA PHE A 25 -5.07 7.17 13.23
C PHE A 25 -3.84 6.29 13.48
N THR A 26 -2.85 6.35 12.59
CA THR A 26 -1.61 5.60 12.76
C THR A 26 -0.82 6.04 14.00
N LEU A 27 -0.76 7.33 14.31
CA LEU A 27 -0.12 7.84 15.53
C LEU A 27 -0.79 7.34 16.82
N MET A 28 -2.11 7.12 16.80
CA MET A 28 -2.87 6.66 17.97
C MET A 28 -2.79 5.14 18.20
N HIS A 29 -2.15 4.39 17.31
CA HIS A 29 -2.13 2.93 17.35
C HIS A 29 -0.72 2.36 17.20
N ASN A 30 -0.53 1.14 17.70
CA ASN A 30 0.75 0.42 17.63
C ASN A 30 0.69 -0.68 16.57
N PHE A 31 0.45 -0.33 15.31
CA PHE A 31 0.37 -1.29 14.22
C PHE A 31 1.68 -2.06 14.04
N ARG A 32 1.59 -3.38 13.90
CA ARG A 32 2.75 -4.25 13.67
C ARG A 32 3.15 -4.28 12.19
N LEU A 33 2.16 -4.15 11.30
CA LEU A 33 2.33 -4.04 9.87
C LEU A 33 1.19 -3.25 9.23
N ILE A 34 1.40 -2.80 8.00
CA ILE A 34 0.40 -2.11 7.17
C ILE A 34 0.28 -2.80 5.80
N ILE A 35 -0.94 -2.87 5.26
CA ILE A 35 -1.23 -3.32 3.90
C ILE A 35 -2.09 -2.24 3.23
N ALA A 36 -1.53 -1.55 2.23
CA ALA A 36 -2.22 -0.56 1.42
C ALA A 36 -2.59 -1.18 0.07
N PHE A 37 -3.88 -1.43 -0.16
CA PHE A 37 -4.36 -1.98 -1.42
C PHE A 37 -4.51 -0.88 -2.47
N HIS A 38 -4.02 -1.19 -3.66
CA HIS A 38 -4.10 -0.39 -4.88
C HIS A 38 -4.46 -1.33 -6.05
N THR A 39 -4.64 -0.76 -7.23
CA THR A 39 -4.68 -1.50 -8.49
C THR A 39 -3.78 -0.73 -9.47
N GLN A 40 -2.94 -1.39 -10.26
CA GLN A 40 -3.03 -2.77 -10.76
C GLN A 40 -1.63 -3.31 -11.08
N GLY A 41 -1.50 -4.63 -11.21
CA GLY A 41 -0.23 -5.25 -11.65
C GLY A 41 0.02 -6.66 -11.12
N LYS A 42 -0.77 -7.12 -10.14
CA LYS A 42 -0.49 -8.32 -9.34
C LYS A 42 0.91 -8.27 -8.71
N GLU A 43 1.23 -7.14 -8.08
CA GLU A 43 2.55 -6.86 -7.47
C GLU A 43 2.43 -6.51 -5.98
N ILE A 44 3.51 -6.79 -5.24
CA ILE A 44 3.65 -6.45 -3.83
C ILE A 44 4.96 -5.68 -3.63
N TYR A 45 4.86 -4.43 -3.23
CA TYR A 45 6.01 -3.59 -2.87
C TYR A 45 6.24 -3.58 -1.37
N TRP A 46 7.48 -3.79 -0.92
CA TRP A 46 7.78 -4.07 0.50
C TRP A 46 8.92 -3.24 1.11
N ASN A 47 9.66 -2.46 0.32
CA ASN A 47 10.80 -1.66 0.77
C ASN A 47 10.66 -0.17 0.41
N PHE A 48 11.56 0.67 0.93
CA PHE A 48 11.59 2.10 0.60
C PHE A 48 13.02 2.66 0.66
N GLN A 49 13.55 3.23 -0.44
CA GLN A 49 14.85 3.92 -0.49
C GLN A 49 15.99 3.26 0.31
N ASN A 50 16.22 1.95 0.10
CA ASN A 50 17.20 1.09 0.81
C ASN A 50 16.87 0.73 2.27
N ILE A 51 15.74 1.19 2.80
CA ILE A 51 15.19 0.75 4.07
C ILE A 51 14.42 -0.55 3.84
N ASN A 52 14.97 -1.63 4.37
CA ASN A 52 14.35 -2.94 4.41
C ASN A 52 13.89 -3.19 5.85
N PRO A 53 12.58 -3.09 6.16
CA PRO A 53 12.12 -3.28 7.53
C PRO A 53 12.39 -4.71 7.99
N PRO A 54 12.69 -4.94 9.29
CA PRO A 54 12.85 -6.27 9.85
C PRO A 54 11.65 -7.16 9.50
N GLN A 55 11.91 -8.39 9.06
CA GLN A 55 10.91 -9.37 8.59
C GLN A 55 10.10 -8.96 7.35
N GLY A 56 10.27 -7.74 6.81
CA GLY A 56 9.48 -7.24 5.68
C GLY A 56 9.54 -8.15 4.46
N TYR A 57 10.74 -8.57 4.04
CA TYR A 57 10.91 -9.49 2.91
C TYR A 57 10.32 -10.88 3.19
N GLU A 58 10.47 -11.40 4.40
CA GLU A 58 9.95 -12.72 4.79
C GLU A 58 8.42 -12.74 4.75
N ILE A 59 7.79 -11.73 5.35
CA ILE A 59 6.33 -11.56 5.34
C ILE A 59 5.83 -11.34 3.91
N GLY A 60 6.48 -10.45 3.15
CA GLY A 60 6.15 -10.21 1.75
C GLY A 60 6.24 -11.47 0.89
N THR A 61 7.21 -12.35 1.17
CA THR A 61 7.34 -13.64 0.48
C THR A 61 6.17 -14.57 0.81
N LYS A 62 5.67 -14.56 2.05
CA LYS A 62 4.47 -15.33 2.43
C LYS A 62 3.23 -14.78 1.71
N PHE A 63 3.10 -13.45 1.62
CA PHE A 63 2.01 -12.81 0.87
C PHE A 63 2.04 -13.21 -0.61
N ALA A 64 3.18 -13.05 -1.28
CA ALA A 64 3.36 -13.44 -2.68
C ALA A 64 3.05 -14.92 -2.94
N LYS A 65 3.51 -15.82 -2.05
CA LYS A 65 3.18 -17.25 -2.14
C LYS A 65 1.69 -17.53 -1.99
N SER A 66 0.99 -16.77 -1.15
CA SER A 66 -0.43 -16.97 -0.90
C SER A 66 -1.34 -16.43 -2.00
N SER A 67 -0.91 -15.38 -2.72
CA SER A 67 -1.70 -14.72 -3.76
C SER A 67 -1.26 -15.02 -5.18
N GLY A 68 -0.05 -15.55 -5.37
CA GLY A 68 0.59 -15.65 -6.68
C GLY A 68 1.13 -14.32 -7.22
N TYR A 69 1.10 -13.23 -6.44
CA TYR A 69 1.57 -11.92 -6.86
C TYR A 69 3.10 -11.83 -6.80
N LEU A 70 3.68 -10.96 -7.63
CA LEU A 70 5.12 -10.74 -7.65
C LEU A 70 5.55 -9.86 -6.47
N LEU A 71 6.38 -10.39 -5.58
CA LEU A 71 7.10 -9.58 -4.59
C LEU A 71 8.25 -8.84 -5.28
N THR A 72 8.16 -7.52 -5.39
CA THR A 72 9.15 -6.71 -6.09
C THR A 72 9.48 -5.43 -5.32
N GLY A 73 10.61 -4.83 -5.67
CA GLY A 73 10.93 -3.48 -5.20
C GLY A 73 10.05 -2.45 -5.91
N VAL A 74 9.96 -1.27 -5.30
CA VAL A 74 9.24 -0.12 -5.87
C VAL A 74 9.96 0.33 -7.17
N PRO A 75 9.29 0.36 -8.34
CA PRO A 75 9.86 0.93 -9.55
C PRO A 75 10.32 2.37 -9.30
N TYR A 76 11.48 2.78 -9.84
CA TYR A 76 12.03 4.13 -9.61
C TYR A 76 11.08 5.27 -10.00
N ASN A 77 10.17 5.00 -10.94
CA ASN A 77 9.15 5.94 -11.42
C ASN A 77 7.82 5.87 -10.65
N SER A 78 7.69 4.99 -9.67
CA SER A 78 6.49 4.92 -8.82
C SER A 78 6.61 5.87 -7.63
N SER A 79 5.49 6.52 -7.30
CA SER A 79 5.40 7.71 -6.46
C SER A 79 6.14 7.59 -5.13
N PHE A 80 7.01 8.57 -4.86
CA PHE A 80 7.59 8.78 -3.53
C PHE A 80 6.55 9.43 -2.60
N ALA A 81 6.53 9.06 -1.31
CA ALA A 81 5.63 9.56 -0.25
C ALA A 81 4.26 8.87 -0.12
N GLY A 82 4.19 7.57 -0.46
CA GLY A 82 3.01 6.75 -0.13
C GLY A 82 2.95 6.41 1.36
N PHE A 83 1.77 5.99 1.84
CA PHE A 83 1.57 5.57 3.24
C PHE A 83 2.55 4.47 3.67
N LYS A 84 2.84 3.52 2.76
CA LYS A 84 3.87 2.48 2.95
C LYS A 84 5.24 3.05 3.25
N ASP A 85 5.67 4.05 2.47
CA ASP A 85 6.99 4.64 2.57
C ASP A 85 7.16 5.33 3.92
N TRP A 86 6.18 6.16 4.29
CA TRP A 86 6.17 6.85 5.57
C TRP A 86 6.21 5.88 6.75
N PHE A 87 5.39 4.81 6.72
CA PHE A 87 5.39 3.83 7.81
C PHE A 87 6.73 3.09 7.94
N ILE A 88 7.35 2.71 6.81
CA ILE A 88 8.67 2.07 6.82
C ILE A 88 9.72 3.04 7.36
N GLN A 89 9.71 4.29 6.93
CA GLN A 89 10.69 5.29 7.33
C GLN A 89 10.59 5.62 8.82
N ASP A 90 9.39 5.91 9.32
CA ASP A 90 9.18 6.47 10.66
C ASP A 90 9.12 5.39 11.74
N TYR A 91 8.65 4.18 11.42
CA TYR A 91 8.49 3.09 12.38
C TYR A 91 9.48 1.94 12.18
N ASN A 92 10.15 1.86 11.02
CA ASN A 92 11.01 0.73 10.63
C ASN A 92 10.31 -0.63 10.83
N ARG A 93 9.07 -0.72 10.34
CA ARG A 93 8.20 -1.90 10.44
C ARG A 93 7.67 -2.31 9.07
N PRO A 94 7.27 -3.59 8.89
CA PRO A 94 6.72 -4.06 7.62
C PRO A 94 5.53 -3.22 7.15
N SER A 95 5.59 -2.74 5.91
CA SER A 95 4.45 -2.15 5.22
C SER A 95 4.48 -2.57 3.77
N PHE A 96 3.30 -2.80 3.20
CA PHE A 96 3.17 -3.30 1.85
C PHE A 96 2.20 -2.44 1.04
N THR A 97 2.53 -2.25 -0.22
CA THR A 97 1.56 -1.84 -1.23
C THR A 97 1.24 -3.08 -2.04
N VAL A 98 -0.05 -3.40 -2.18
CA VAL A 98 -0.52 -4.54 -2.96
C VAL A 98 -1.28 -4.00 -4.17
N GLU A 99 -0.72 -4.15 -5.36
CA GLU A 99 -1.31 -3.74 -6.63
C GLU A 99 -2.15 -4.90 -7.18
N ALA A 100 -3.45 -4.91 -6.87
CA ALA A 100 -4.33 -6.01 -7.18
C ALA A 100 -4.89 -5.97 -8.62
N GLY A 101 -5.22 -7.15 -9.14
CA GLY A 101 -5.78 -7.29 -10.49
C GLY A 101 -4.81 -6.89 -11.60
N ILE A 102 -5.28 -6.97 -12.84
CA ILE A 102 -4.45 -6.73 -14.04
C ILE A 102 -5.27 -6.07 -15.15
N GLY A 103 -4.66 -5.17 -15.93
CA GLY A 103 -5.30 -4.55 -17.09
C GLY A 103 -5.06 -3.04 -17.17
N GLU A 104 -6.14 -2.29 -17.40
CA GLU A 104 -6.18 -0.83 -17.36
C GLU A 104 -7.23 -0.38 -16.35
N ASN A 105 -6.88 0.59 -15.49
CA ASN A 105 -7.83 1.16 -14.54
C ASN A 105 -8.86 2.06 -15.25
N PRO A 106 -10.14 2.03 -14.86
CA PRO A 106 -10.71 1.19 -13.81
C PRO A 106 -10.80 -0.28 -14.24
N LEU A 107 -10.40 -1.19 -13.35
CA LEU A 107 -10.49 -2.62 -13.63
C LEU A 107 -11.95 -3.07 -13.82
N PRO A 108 -12.23 -4.00 -14.76
CA PRO A 108 -13.55 -4.62 -14.91
C PRO A 108 -14.02 -5.29 -13.62
N ILE A 109 -15.29 -5.10 -13.27
CA ILE A 109 -15.88 -5.64 -12.04
C ILE A 109 -15.89 -7.18 -12.03
N GLU A 110 -15.84 -7.80 -13.20
CA GLU A 110 -15.75 -9.25 -13.37
C GLU A 110 -14.46 -9.84 -12.77
N GLN A 111 -13.41 -9.02 -12.58
CA GLN A 111 -12.19 -9.45 -11.89
C GLN A 111 -12.36 -9.52 -10.37
N PHE A 112 -13.44 -8.99 -9.79
CA PHE A 112 -13.58 -8.85 -8.33
C PHE A 112 -13.42 -10.18 -7.60
N ASP A 113 -14.08 -11.25 -8.07
CA ASP A 113 -14.02 -12.55 -7.41
C ASP A 113 -12.61 -13.15 -7.46
N GLU A 114 -11.91 -13.01 -8.59
CA GLU A 114 -10.51 -13.45 -8.71
C GLU A 114 -9.59 -12.61 -7.80
N ILE A 115 -9.72 -11.28 -7.84
CA ILE A 115 -8.95 -10.37 -7.00
C ILE A 115 -9.15 -10.69 -5.52
N TYR A 116 -10.40 -10.90 -5.09
CA TYR A 116 -10.69 -11.22 -3.70
C TYR A 116 -10.06 -12.55 -3.29
N ASN A 117 -10.20 -13.60 -4.13
CA ASN A 117 -9.63 -14.91 -3.86
C ASN A 117 -8.10 -14.87 -3.78
N ASP A 118 -7.44 -14.16 -4.72
CA ASP A 118 -5.98 -13.97 -4.72
C ASP A 118 -5.51 -13.27 -3.44
N ASN A 119 -6.27 -12.30 -2.92
CA ASN A 119 -5.84 -11.48 -1.77
C ASN A 119 -6.30 -12.02 -0.41
N LEU A 120 -7.14 -13.06 -0.37
CA LEU A 120 -7.63 -13.64 0.89
C LEU A 120 -6.47 -14.14 1.78
N GLY A 121 -5.48 -14.80 1.18
CA GLY A 121 -4.30 -15.26 1.89
C GLY A 121 -3.48 -14.12 2.52
N ILE A 122 -3.35 -13.00 1.80
CA ILE A 122 -2.66 -11.80 2.30
C ILE A 122 -3.38 -11.23 3.52
N LEU A 123 -4.71 -11.10 3.45
CA LEU A 123 -5.52 -10.57 4.56
C LEU A 123 -5.42 -11.45 5.82
N VAL A 124 -5.50 -12.77 5.65
CA VAL A 124 -5.39 -13.72 6.77
C VAL A 124 -3.99 -13.66 7.39
N LEU A 125 -2.95 -13.76 6.57
CA LEU A 125 -1.56 -13.73 7.05
C LEU A 125 -1.23 -12.39 7.72
N GLY A 126 -1.69 -11.27 7.17
CA GLY A 126 -1.50 -9.93 7.76
C GLY A 126 -2.14 -9.74 9.13
N SER A 127 -3.13 -10.56 9.48
CA SER A 127 -3.79 -10.52 10.79
C SER A 127 -3.06 -11.32 11.89
N ILE A 128 -2.20 -12.27 11.52
CA ILE A 128 -1.58 -13.22 12.45
C ILE A 128 -0.04 -13.17 12.52
N LEU A 129 0.62 -12.58 11.52
CA LEU A 129 2.08 -12.40 11.51
C LEU A 129 2.49 -11.16 12.32
#